data_AF-A0A671WMH7-F1
#
_entry.id   AF-A0A671WMH7-F1
#
_cell.length_a   1.000
_cell.length_b   1.000
_cell.length_c   1.000
_cell.angle_alpha   90.00
_cell.angle_beta   90.00
_cell.angle_gamma   90.00
#
_symmetry.space_group_name_H-M   'P 1'
#
loop_
_entity.id
_entity.type
_entity.pdbx_description
1 polymer ?
#
loop_
_entity_poly.entity_id
_entity_poly.type
_entity_poly.pdbx_seq_one_letter_code
_entity_poly.pdbx_strand_id
1 'polypeptide(L)'
;MVSAVAAHLLFFIVSVNLIPTTPIVEEQPFQAADRGVGSALGKSRKRVFPVPHTEEPDPISEAYGYCNTPNRTEQAWEGHSPADYKLLSAQVMIRHGDRYPLYSIPKTKRPAIDCTLSTSRKPSHPLLNAFISHMDLGGRGHWESPLSSIPRLPNHSACEMGELTQTGVVQHLRNGQLLHQAYKRHNLLPSNWLPRHVWVETTGKSRTLQSGLAFLYGFSPDFDWTKLTVRHQWSTLFCGSACDCPARNRYLEEEQRRQYRLRVSDTELERTYVDMARTLGLLTRQLRAANPIDSLLCRLCHGISFPCVPMGEGGTKACLTMAQFAVIRRQQLDDEVDRRRVGLYHKYAILAMYPYLNRTATKMERVARDNEAGRQPRAGGEEVFTLSSAHDVTMIPLLSALGLEEARFPRFAARVVFELWKSPKVIQGQPKKRASKGEKSKVKDGELFIRVLYNGEDVTFHTTFCRSHDRRASQPLCPLKNFLSFVRRDMFSLVNATSYQEACFRRPG
;
A
#
# COMPACT_ATOMS: atom_id res chain seq x y z
N MET A 1 -11.45 -11.96 -50.61
CA MET A 1 -10.12 -11.95 -49.96
C MET A 1 -10.09 -10.81 -48.94
N VAL A 2 -10.00 -11.11 -47.64
CA VAL A 2 -9.98 -10.09 -46.57
C VAL A 2 -8.82 -10.41 -45.64
N SER A 3 -7.63 -9.89 -45.95
CA SER A 3 -6.43 -10.06 -45.13
C SER A 3 -5.47 -8.89 -45.35
N ALA A 4 -5.27 -8.08 -44.31
CA ALA A 4 -4.20 -7.09 -44.10
C ALA A 4 -4.52 -6.24 -42.85
N VAL A 5 -5.70 -5.60 -42.85
CA VAL A 5 -6.05 -4.51 -41.92
C VAL A 5 -6.29 -4.97 -40.47
N ALA A 6 -6.78 -6.21 -40.28
CA ALA A 6 -7.11 -6.72 -38.94
C ALA A 6 -5.87 -6.91 -38.02
N ALA A 7 -4.67 -7.02 -38.57
CA ALA A 7 -3.46 -7.34 -37.81
C ALA A 7 -2.94 -6.18 -36.93
N HIS A 8 -3.24 -4.92 -37.27
CA HIS A 8 -2.73 -3.75 -36.53
C HIS A 8 -3.56 -3.37 -35.29
N LEU A 9 -4.81 -3.80 -35.19
CA LEU A 9 -5.67 -3.50 -34.02
C LEU A 9 -5.37 -4.39 -32.80
N LEU A 10 -4.86 -5.62 -32.99
CA LEU A 10 -4.48 -6.49 -31.86
C LEU A 10 -3.24 -5.98 -31.09
N PHE A 11 -2.38 -5.17 -31.70
CA PHE A 11 -1.11 -4.78 -31.08
C PHE A 11 -1.24 -3.73 -29.95
N PHE A 12 -2.41 -3.08 -29.80
CA PHE A 12 -2.68 -2.16 -28.69
C PHE A 12 -3.18 -2.87 -27.41
N ILE A 13 -3.55 -4.16 -27.49
CA ILE A 13 -4.22 -4.90 -26.42
C ILE A 13 -3.28 -5.27 -25.27
N VAL A 14 -1.95 -5.24 -25.48
CA VAL A 14 -0.93 -5.62 -24.48
C VAL A 14 -0.37 -4.40 -23.71
N SER A 15 -1.25 -3.46 -23.32
CA SER A 15 -0.88 -2.27 -22.54
C SER A 15 -0.80 -2.53 -21.02
N VAL A 16 -0.46 -3.76 -20.61
CA VAL A 16 -0.54 -4.23 -19.22
C VAL A 16 0.86 -4.46 -18.63
N ASN A 17 1.50 -3.39 -18.12
CA ASN A 17 2.94 -3.33 -17.77
C ASN A 17 3.83 -3.43 -19.06
N LEU A 18 5.17 -3.37 -19.13
CA LEU A 18 6.32 -3.59 -18.23
C LEU A 18 7.23 -2.30 -18.28
N ILE A 19 8.00 -1.99 -17.22
CA ILE A 19 9.41 -1.43 -17.15
C ILE A 19 9.68 0.03 -17.77
N PRO A 20 10.77 0.80 -17.46
CA PRO A 20 12.01 2.86 -17.84
C PRO A 20 13.30 3.46 -18.73
N THR A 21 14.06 4.57 -18.39
CA THR A 21 15.64 4.69 -18.40
C THR A 21 16.44 5.85 -17.60
N THR A 22 17.82 5.87 -17.57
CA THR A 22 18.92 6.48 -16.63
C THR A 22 20.39 6.21 -17.14
N PRO A 23 21.65 6.39 -16.53
CA PRO A 23 22.25 6.81 -15.19
C PRO A 23 22.90 8.19 -14.81
N ILE A 24 22.86 8.49 -13.48
CA ILE A 24 23.70 9.43 -12.64
C ILE A 24 24.09 10.81 -13.32
N VAL A 25 25.09 11.64 -13.00
CA VAL A 25 26.39 11.71 -12.23
C VAL A 25 26.59 13.18 -11.73
N GLU A 26 27.49 13.62 -10.83
CA GLU A 26 28.70 13.04 -10.21
C GLU A 26 28.92 13.39 -8.69
N GLU A 27 29.91 14.22 -8.29
CA GLU A 27 30.61 14.19 -6.97
C GLU A 27 30.83 15.50 -6.13
N GLN A 28 30.70 15.37 -4.79
CA GLN A 28 31.61 15.78 -3.66
C GLN A 28 31.99 17.27 -3.34
N PRO A 29 32.64 17.58 -2.17
CA PRO A 29 32.31 17.20 -0.76
C PRO A 29 32.47 18.38 0.25
N PHE A 30 32.19 18.20 1.57
CA PHE A 30 32.98 18.84 2.68
C PHE A 30 32.68 18.22 4.07
N GLN A 31 33.52 18.55 5.07
CA GLN A 31 33.58 17.96 6.43
C GLN A 31 33.39 18.98 7.57
N ALA A 32 32.86 18.55 8.73
CA ALA A 32 33.20 18.99 10.10
C ALA A 32 32.16 18.43 11.13
N ALA A 33 32.35 18.46 12.45
CA ALA A 33 33.49 18.18 13.33
C ALA A 33 32.95 18.16 14.79
N ASP A 34 33.53 17.37 15.68
CA ASP A 34 33.09 17.15 17.08
C ASP A 34 33.21 18.39 18.01
N ARG A 35 32.22 18.59 18.91
CA ARG A 35 32.38 18.89 20.37
C ARG A 35 31.09 19.37 21.05
N GLY A 36 30.94 19.05 22.35
CA GLY A 36 30.15 19.85 23.30
C GLY A 36 29.25 19.06 24.27
N VAL A 37 29.65 18.95 25.54
CA VAL A 37 28.81 18.42 26.63
C VAL A 37 28.08 19.56 27.34
N GLY A 38 26.77 19.41 27.55
CA GLY A 38 25.98 20.36 28.35
C GLY A 38 24.66 19.76 28.83
N SER A 39 24.41 19.81 30.15
CA SER A 39 23.15 19.37 30.75
C SER A 39 22.09 20.47 30.68
N ALA A 40 20.86 20.14 30.28
CA ALA A 40 19.75 21.08 30.24
C ALA A 40 18.41 20.40 30.58
N LEU A 41 17.62 21.05 31.43
CA LEU A 41 16.33 20.55 31.92
C LEU A 41 15.31 20.33 30.78
N GLY A 42 14.52 19.26 30.91
CA GLY A 42 13.47 18.92 29.96
C GLY A 42 12.37 19.99 29.88
N LYS A 43 12.24 20.64 28.71
CA LYS A 43 11.08 21.45 28.34
C LYS A 43 10.17 20.64 27.42
N SER A 44 8.89 20.57 27.76
CA SER A 44 7.88 19.89 26.93
C SER A 44 7.80 20.57 25.56
N ARG A 45 8.29 19.89 24.51
CA ARG A 45 8.19 20.40 23.14
C ARG A 45 6.72 20.36 22.72
N LYS A 46 6.09 21.54 22.60
CA LYS A 46 4.85 21.70 21.83
C LYS A 46 5.07 21.02 20.47
N ARG A 47 4.18 20.10 20.09
CA ARG A 47 4.24 19.47 18.77
C ARG A 47 3.93 20.54 17.73
N VAL A 48 4.97 21.06 17.09
CA VAL A 48 4.83 21.84 15.85
C VAL A 48 4.24 20.87 14.84
N PHE A 49 3.02 21.14 14.36
CA PHE A 49 2.54 20.49 13.14
C PHE A 49 3.52 20.87 12.03
N PRO A 50 4.14 19.90 11.32
CA PRO A 50 5.04 20.25 10.24
C PRO A 50 4.25 21.08 9.22
N VAL A 51 4.71 22.31 8.98
CA VAL A 51 4.19 23.13 7.89
C VAL A 51 4.40 22.32 6.60
N PRO A 52 3.38 22.15 5.74
CA PRO A 52 3.58 21.52 4.45
C PRO A 52 4.61 22.34 3.68
N HIS A 53 5.81 21.79 3.46
CA HIS A 53 6.83 22.46 2.65
C HIS A 53 6.29 22.57 1.23
N THR A 54 6.06 23.81 0.79
CA THR A 54 5.55 24.16 -0.55
C THR A 54 6.68 24.17 -1.57
N GLU A 55 7.49 23.12 -1.57
CA GLU A 55 8.41 22.80 -2.68
C GLU A 55 7.65 21.92 -3.67
N GLU A 56 7.83 22.16 -4.97
CA GLU A 56 7.30 21.27 -5.99
C GLU A 56 7.92 19.87 -5.85
N PRO A 57 7.17 18.77 -6.11
CA PRO A 57 7.63 17.42 -5.81
C PRO A 57 8.80 17.01 -6.71
N ASP A 58 10.03 17.12 -6.20
CA ASP A 58 11.24 16.68 -6.90
C ASP A 58 11.08 15.22 -7.39
N PRO A 59 11.16 14.97 -8.71
CA PRO A 59 11.06 13.64 -9.30
C PRO A 59 12.05 12.60 -8.73
N ILE A 60 13.22 13.05 -8.24
CA ILE A 60 14.28 12.22 -7.67
C ILE A 60 14.02 11.92 -6.19
N SER A 61 13.70 12.92 -5.37
CA SER A 61 13.29 12.76 -3.97
C SER A 61 12.10 11.83 -3.81
N GLU A 62 11.07 11.96 -4.65
CA GLU A 62 9.94 11.02 -4.68
C GLU A 62 10.35 9.60 -5.12
N ALA A 63 11.35 9.45 -5.99
CA ALA A 63 11.89 8.13 -6.35
C ALA A 63 12.64 7.47 -5.17
N TYR A 64 13.37 8.23 -4.35
CA TYR A 64 13.95 7.73 -3.10
C TYR A 64 12.87 7.44 -2.03
N GLY A 65 11.80 8.25 -1.98
CA GLY A 65 10.63 7.99 -1.12
C GLY A 65 9.93 6.67 -1.46
N TYR A 66 9.78 6.37 -2.76
CA TYR A 66 9.25 5.10 -3.26
C TYR A 66 10.05 3.88 -2.77
N CYS A 67 11.38 4.01 -2.66
CA CYS A 67 12.26 2.91 -2.25
C CYS A 67 11.99 2.37 -0.85
N ASN A 68 11.52 3.22 0.07
CA ASN A 68 11.30 2.87 1.47
C ASN A 68 12.50 2.13 2.11
N THR A 69 13.71 2.68 2.00
CA THR A 69 14.90 2.04 2.59
C THR A 69 14.71 1.90 4.11
N PRO A 70 14.89 0.71 4.70
CA PRO A 70 14.57 0.46 6.12
C PRO A 70 15.68 0.97 7.06
N ASN A 71 16.10 2.22 6.87
CA ASN A 71 17.16 2.93 7.62
C ASN A 71 16.63 4.12 8.44
N ARG A 72 15.38 4.54 8.25
CA ARG A 72 14.71 5.62 8.99
C ARG A 72 13.74 5.08 10.04
N THR A 73 13.56 5.84 11.12
CA THR A 73 12.46 5.63 12.07
C THR A 73 11.18 6.17 11.47
N GLU A 74 10.13 5.37 11.41
CA GLU A 74 8.81 5.81 10.94
C GLU A 74 7.97 6.28 12.13
N GLN A 75 7.33 7.46 12.02
CA GLN A 75 6.30 7.89 12.97
C GLN A 75 4.99 7.17 12.63
N ALA A 76 4.25 6.77 13.67
CA ALA A 76 3.09 5.90 13.51
C ALA A 76 2.00 6.23 14.54
N TRP A 77 0.80 6.50 14.05
CA TRP A 77 -0.40 6.74 14.85
C TRP A 77 -1.20 5.47 15.13
N GLU A 78 -0.87 4.31 14.54
CA GLU A 78 -1.50 3.03 14.86
C GLU A 78 -1.56 2.81 16.37
N GLY A 79 -2.70 2.35 16.88
CA GLY A 79 -2.95 2.12 18.30
C GLY A 79 -2.96 3.36 19.20
N HIS A 80 -2.85 4.59 18.68
CA HIS A 80 -2.95 5.81 19.50
C HIS A 80 -4.41 6.29 19.59
N SER A 81 -4.93 6.48 20.79
CA SER A 81 -6.31 6.93 21.03
C SER A 81 -6.38 7.85 22.25
N PRO A 82 -7.53 8.49 22.54
CA PRO A 82 -7.79 9.00 23.88
C PRO A 82 -7.71 7.88 24.94
N ALA A 83 -7.57 8.26 26.20
CA ALA A 83 -7.70 7.34 27.32
C ALA A 83 -9.05 6.60 27.28
N ASP A 84 -9.07 5.37 27.80
CA ASP A 84 -10.25 4.51 27.95
C ASP A 84 -10.94 4.06 26.65
N TYR A 85 -10.46 4.47 25.47
CA TYR A 85 -10.92 3.94 24.18
C TYR A 85 -10.31 2.56 23.93
N LYS A 86 -11.15 1.56 23.65
CA LYS A 86 -10.75 0.18 23.37
C LYS A 86 -10.65 -0.05 21.84
N LEU A 87 -9.50 -0.51 21.36
CA LEU A 87 -9.36 -1.06 20.01
C LEU A 87 -10.08 -2.43 19.93
N LEU A 88 -10.93 -2.63 18.93
CA LEU A 88 -11.70 -3.86 18.75
C LEU A 88 -11.21 -4.73 17.60
N SER A 89 -10.80 -4.12 16.48
CA SER A 89 -10.19 -4.84 15.35
C SER A 89 -9.31 -3.93 14.49
N ALA A 90 -8.39 -4.53 13.74
CA ALA A 90 -7.61 -3.87 12.71
C ALA A 90 -7.63 -4.67 11.39
N GLN A 91 -7.76 -3.99 10.27
CA GLN A 91 -7.67 -4.57 8.93
C GLN A 91 -6.58 -3.83 8.14
N VAL A 92 -5.53 -4.58 7.76
CA VAL A 92 -4.31 -4.05 7.15
C VAL A 92 -4.20 -4.52 5.71
N MET A 93 -4.11 -3.60 4.75
CA MET A 93 -3.65 -3.89 3.40
C MET A 93 -2.20 -3.43 3.23
N ILE A 94 -1.35 -4.28 2.65
CA ILE A 94 0.04 -3.95 2.34
C ILE A 94 0.34 -4.07 0.84
N ARG A 95 1.20 -3.20 0.31
CA ARG A 95 1.94 -3.47 -0.93
C ARG A 95 3.08 -4.43 -0.59
N HIS A 96 3.46 -5.31 -1.51
CA HIS A 96 4.69 -6.07 -1.36
C HIS A 96 5.92 -5.16 -1.14
N GLY A 97 6.97 -5.71 -0.52
CA GLY A 97 8.23 -5.00 -0.30
C GLY A 97 9.04 -4.78 -1.58
N ASP A 98 10.24 -4.22 -1.41
CA ASP A 98 11.25 -4.09 -2.46
C ASP A 98 11.53 -5.43 -3.14
N ARG A 99 11.68 -5.37 -4.47
CA ARG A 99 11.76 -6.53 -5.36
C ARG A 99 12.66 -6.26 -6.54
N TYR A 100 13.11 -7.33 -7.16
CA TYR A 100 13.74 -7.29 -8.47
C TYR A 100 12.78 -6.72 -9.54
N PRO A 101 13.28 -6.15 -10.66
CA PRO A 101 12.46 -5.75 -11.79
C PRO A 101 11.60 -6.87 -12.38
N LEU A 102 10.44 -6.50 -12.91
CA LEU A 102 9.52 -7.44 -13.56
C LEU A 102 9.91 -7.85 -15.00
N TYR A 103 10.49 -6.95 -15.79
CA TYR A 103 11.04 -7.22 -17.14
C TYR A 103 12.52 -6.76 -17.16
N SER A 104 13.15 -6.70 -18.34
CA SER A 104 14.54 -6.23 -18.48
C SER A 104 14.71 -5.20 -19.59
N ILE A 105 15.84 -4.50 -19.54
CA ILE A 105 16.21 -3.46 -20.51
C ILE A 105 17.07 -4.13 -21.60
N PRO A 106 16.63 -4.20 -22.88
CA PRO A 106 17.37 -4.91 -23.92
C PRO A 106 18.83 -4.44 -24.08
N LYS A 107 19.72 -5.34 -24.48
CA LYS A 107 21.19 -5.13 -24.57
C LYS A 107 21.93 -4.74 -23.27
N THR A 108 21.25 -4.58 -22.13
CA THR A 108 21.91 -4.27 -20.84
C THR A 108 22.24 -5.52 -20.03
N LYS A 109 23.27 -5.43 -19.18
CA LYS A 109 23.47 -6.41 -18.10
C LYS A 109 22.34 -6.27 -17.06
N ARG A 110 21.71 -7.39 -16.69
CA ARG A 110 20.78 -7.48 -15.55
C ARG A 110 21.46 -6.93 -14.27
N PRO A 111 20.74 -6.23 -13.37
CA PRO A 111 21.34 -5.79 -12.10
C PRO A 111 21.71 -7.02 -11.25
N ALA A 112 22.93 -7.03 -10.72
CA ALA A 112 23.43 -8.10 -9.88
C ALA A 112 22.88 -7.93 -8.44
N ILE A 113 21.75 -8.57 -8.18
CA ILE A 113 21.08 -8.58 -6.86
C ILE A 113 20.88 -10.03 -6.47
N ASP A 114 21.20 -10.32 -5.21
CA ASP A 114 21.09 -11.62 -4.57
C ASP A 114 19.82 -11.64 -3.70
N CYS A 115 18.94 -12.60 -3.96
CA CYS A 115 17.65 -12.78 -3.31
C CYS A 115 17.66 -13.86 -2.21
N THR A 116 18.76 -14.59 -2.02
CA THR A 116 18.94 -15.41 -0.80
C THR A 116 18.84 -14.53 0.44
N LEU A 117 18.36 -15.04 1.58
CA LEU A 117 18.32 -14.26 2.82
C LEU A 117 19.55 -14.53 3.68
N SER A 118 20.23 -13.46 4.10
CA SER A 118 21.44 -13.51 4.92
C SER A 118 21.41 -12.47 6.03
N THR A 119 21.63 -12.92 7.28
CA THR A 119 21.61 -12.07 8.47
C THR A 119 22.74 -11.04 8.51
N SER A 120 23.87 -11.34 7.87
CA SER A 120 25.06 -10.45 7.79
C SER A 120 24.92 -9.38 6.72
N ARG A 121 24.25 -9.66 5.60
CA ARG A 121 24.01 -8.70 4.51
C ARG A 121 23.10 -7.56 4.97
N LYS A 122 23.29 -6.34 4.46
CA LYS A 122 22.43 -5.18 4.75
C LYS A 122 21.40 -4.95 3.62
N PRO A 123 20.19 -4.42 3.92
CA PRO A 123 19.65 -4.20 5.26
C PRO A 123 19.33 -5.53 5.97
N SER A 124 19.33 -5.54 7.30
CA SER A 124 19.05 -6.72 8.14
C SER A 124 18.13 -6.32 9.29
N HIS A 125 17.45 -7.29 9.90
CA HIS A 125 16.52 -7.08 11.01
C HIS A 125 16.79 -8.09 12.13
N PRO A 126 16.65 -7.73 13.43
CA PRO A 126 16.86 -8.69 14.52
C PRO A 126 16.00 -9.95 14.44
N LEU A 127 14.80 -9.86 13.86
CA LEU A 127 13.91 -11.02 13.66
C LEU A 127 14.24 -11.85 12.41
N LEU A 128 15.19 -11.44 11.55
CA LEU A 128 15.44 -12.08 10.26
C LEU A 128 15.89 -13.54 10.39
N ASN A 129 16.72 -13.87 11.39
CA ASN A 129 17.17 -15.24 11.60
C ASN A 129 16.01 -16.17 11.99
N ALA A 130 15.24 -15.76 13.00
CA ALA A 130 14.11 -16.53 13.50
C ALA A 130 12.96 -16.61 12.47
N PHE A 131 12.75 -15.56 11.68
CA PHE A 131 11.84 -15.57 10.53
C PHE A 131 12.19 -16.67 9.53
N ILE A 132 13.47 -16.80 9.15
CA ILE A 132 13.92 -17.84 8.20
C ILE A 132 13.57 -19.23 8.75
N SER A 133 14.04 -19.56 9.95
CA SER A 133 13.76 -20.87 10.58
C SER A 133 12.28 -21.13 10.84
N HIS A 134 11.47 -20.08 11.04
CA HIS A 134 10.03 -20.21 11.20
C HIS A 134 9.29 -20.46 9.88
N MET A 135 9.83 -20.01 8.73
CA MET A 135 9.23 -20.26 7.42
C MET A 135 9.40 -21.71 6.95
N ASP A 136 10.44 -22.41 7.40
CA ASP A 136 10.64 -23.84 7.14
C ASP A 136 9.48 -24.70 7.72
N LEU A 137 8.86 -24.24 8.80
CA LEU A 137 7.68 -24.87 9.42
C LEU A 137 6.37 -24.59 8.64
N GLY A 138 6.42 -23.75 7.59
CA GLY A 138 5.25 -23.31 6.81
C GLY A 138 4.44 -24.42 6.14
N GLY A 139 5.01 -25.63 5.98
CA GLY A 139 4.26 -26.82 5.55
C GLY A 139 3.13 -27.25 6.50
N ARG A 140 3.13 -26.76 7.75
CA ARG A 140 2.06 -26.99 8.74
C ARG A 140 0.86 -26.03 8.59
N GLY A 141 1.01 -24.97 7.79
CA GLY A 141 -0.05 -23.99 7.50
C GLY A 141 -1.15 -24.55 6.59
N HIS A 142 -2.33 -23.94 6.64
CA HIS A 142 -3.42 -24.24 5.72
C HIS A 142 -3.38 -23.25 4.54
N TRP A 143 -3.30 -23.77 3.30
CA TRP A 143 -3.03 -22.97 2.10
C TRP A 143 -4.11 -23.18 1.04
N GLU A 144 -4.79 -22.10 0.63
CA GLU A 144 -5.68 -22.15 -0.54
C GLU A 144 -4.86 -22.23 -1.84
N SER A 145 -5.36 -22.98 -2.83
CA SER A 145 -4.68 -23.15 -4.12
C SER A 145 -4.57 -21.83 -4.91
N PRO A 146 -3.41 -21.50 -5.52
CA PRO A 146 -2.19 -22.32 -5.67
C PRO A 146 -1.10 -22.00 -4.62
N LEU A 147 -1.42 -21.35 -3.50
CA LEU A 147 -0.41 -20.83 -2.55
C LEU A 147 0.43 -21.91 -1.87
N SER A 148 0.00 -23.18 -1.90
CA SER A 148 0.75 -24.34 -1.41
C SER A 148 2.05 -24.59 -2.18
N SER A 149 2.11 -24.29 -3.47
CA SER A 149 3.30 -24.54 -4.31
C SER A 149 4.31 -23.38 -4.33
N ILE A 150 3.98 -22.23 -3.73
CA ILE A 150 4.82 -21.02 -3.80
C ILE A 150 5.85 -21.01 -2.64
N PRO A 151 7.15 -20.79 -2.90
CA PRO A 151 8.18 -20.70 -1.86
C PRO A 151 7.91 -19.65 -0.79
N ARG A 152 8.09 -20.02 0.49
CA ARG A 152 7.85 -19.15 1.67
C ARG A 152 8.91 -18.05 1.82
N LEU A 153 10.08 -18.23 1.23
CA LEU A 153 11.21 -17.29 1.19
C LEU A 153 11.69 -17.10 -0.26
N PRO A 154 12.29 -15.95 -0.60
CA PRO A 154 13.14 -15.81 -1.79
C PRO A 154 14.49 -16.53 -1.54
N ASN A 155 15.08 -17.10 -2.59
CA ASN A 155 16.25 -17.98 -2.44
C ASN A 155 17.23 -18.05 -3.63
N HIS A 156 17.08 -17.23 -4.68
CA HIS A 156 18.02 -17.23 -5.80
C HIS A 156 19.21 -16.29 -5.56
N SER A 157 20.44 -16.78 -5.72
CA SER A 157 21.67 -15.97 -5.60
C SER A 157 21.84 -14.93 -6.73
N ALA A 158 21.11 -15.10 -7.82
CA ALA A 158 20.81 -14.06 -8.79
C ALA A 158 19.27 -13.99 -8.94
N CYS A 159 18.66 -12.91 -8.43
CA CYS A 159 17.21 -12.77 -8.34
C CYS A 159 16.46 -13.02 -9.67
N GLU A 160 15.30 -13.65 -9.56
CA GLU A 160 14.34 -13.80 -10.66
C GLU A 160 13.43 -12.57 -10.86
N MET A 161 12.77 -12.54 -12.02
CA MET A 161 11.94 -11.42 -12.48
C MET A 161 10.77 -11.13 -11.53
N GLY A 162 10.86 -10.05 -10.76
CA GLY A 162 9.86 -9.68 -9.76
C GLY A 162 9.90 -10.49 -8.46
N GLU A 163 11.01 -11.17 -8.16
CA GLU A 163 11.29 -11.82 -6.86
C GLU A 163 11.47 -10.77 -5.74
N LEU A 164 11.05 -11.09 -4.52
CA LEU A 164 11.21 -10.21 -3.35
C LEU A 164 12.67 -10.21 -2.89
N THR A 165 13.25 -9.05 -2.60
CA THR A 165 14.60 -8.99 -2.05
C THR A 165 14.59 -9.06 -0.52
N GLN A 166 15.76 -9.22 0.09
CA GLN A 166 15.91 -9.06 1.54
C GLN A 166 15.49 -7.66 2.03
N THR A 167 15.65 -6.61 1.22
CA THR A 167 15.11 -5.27 1.54
C THR A 167 13.59 -5.33 1.70
N GLY A 168 12.89 -6.04 0.80
CA GLY A 168 11.45 -6.26 0.90
C GLY A 168 11.01 -7.08 2.12
N VAL A 169 11.78 -8.12 2.48
CA VAL A 169 11.55 -8.90 3.72
C VAL A 169 11.76 -8.03 4.97
N VAL A 170 12.86 -7.28 5.05
CA VAL A 170 13.19 -6.43 6.21
C VAL A 170 12.20 -5.28 6.38
N GLN A 171 11.74 -4.66 5.30
CA GLN A 171 10.66 -3.67 5.34
C GLN A 171 9.39 -4.24 6.00
N HIS A 172 9.02 -5.48 5.68
CA HIS A 172 7.80 -6.08 6.23
C HIS A 172 7.96 -6.64 7.65
N LEU A 173 9.11 -7.21 8.01
CA LEU A 173 9.45 -7.50 9.41
C LEU A 173 9.36 -6.23 10.27
N ARG A 174 9.76 -5.07 9.74
CA ARG A 174 9.66 -3.78 10.41
C ARG A 174 8.23 -3.27 10.52
N ASN A 175 7.42 -3.33 9.46
CA ASN A 175 5.98 -3.02 9.49
C ASN A 175 5.24 -3.86 10.54
N GLY A 176 5.49 -5.18 10.55
CA GLY A 176 4.90 -6.10 11.51
C GLY A 176 5.28 -5.75 12.95
N GLN A 177 6.58 -5.58 13.22
CA GLN A 177 7.08 -5.22 14.55
C GLN A 177 6.48 -3.90 15.07
N LEU A 178 6.27 -2.92 14.18
CA LEU A 178 5.65 -1.64 14.50
C LEU A 178 4.18 -1.83 14.92
N LEU A 179 3.39 -2.59 14.16
CA LEU A 179 1.99 -2.88 14.53
C LEU A 179 1.89 -3.80 15.77
N HIS A 180 2.86 -4.70 16.02
CA HIS A 180 2.95 -5.46 17.27
C HIS A 180 3.07 -4.51 18.47
N GLN A 181 4.02 -3.57 18.41
CA GLN A 181 4.27 -2.59 19.46
C GLN A 181 3.12 -1.61 19.66
N ALA A 182 2.32 -1.34 18.63
CA ALA A 182 1.10 -0.55 18.73
C ALA A 182 -0.03 -1.34 19.42
N TYR A 183 -0.37 -2.54 18.91
CA TYR A 183 -1.60 -3.24 19.28
C TYR A 183 -1.48 -4.16 20.50
N LYS A 184 -0.27 -4.57 20.90
CA LYS A 184 -0.04 -5.31 22.15
C LYS A 184 -0.53 -4.54 23.38
N ARG A 185 -0.47 -3.20 23.34
CA ARG A 185 -0.97 -2.29 24.40
C ARG A 185 -2.48 -2.40 24.62
N HIS A 186 -3.21 -2.80 23.58
CA HIS A 186 -4.67 -2.94 23.57
C HIS A 186 -5.15 -4.39 23.71
N ASN A 187 -4.22 -5.35 23.81
CA ASN A 187 -4.50 -6.79 23.77
C ASN A 187 -5.37 -7.20 22.55
N LEU A 188 -5.11 -6.59 21.38
CA LEU A 188 -5.92 -6.79 20.16
C LEU A 188 -5.96 -8.26 19.72
N LEU A 189 -4.81 -8.93 19.82
CA LEU A 189 -4.64 -10.34 19.51
C LEU A 189 -3.96 -11.00 20.71
N PRO A 190 -4.66 -11.86 21.48
CA PRO A 190 -4.07 -12.55 22.63
C PRO A 190 -3.10 -13.62 22.16
N SER A 191 -2.07 -13.94 22.97
CA SER A 191 -1.02 -14.91 22.61
C SER A 191 -1.56 -16.30 22.24
N ASN A 192 -2.70 -16.70 22.81
CA ASN A 192 -3.38 -17.97 22.55
C ASN A 192 -4.53 -17.86 21.54
N TRP A 193 -4.47 -16.91 20.59
CA TRP A 193 -5.54 -16.63 19.61
C TRP A 193 -6.10 -17.87 18.89
N LEU A 194 -7.37 -17.77 18.49
CA LEU A 194 -8.14 -18.81 17.80
C LEU A 194 -8.10 -18.59 16.28
N PRO A 195 -8.18 -19.63 15.43
CA PRO A 195 -8.07 -19.52 13.97
C PRO A 195 -8.97 -18.45 13.30
N ARG A 196 -10.14 -18.12 13.88
CA ARG A 196 -11.01 -17.04 13.35
C ARG A 196 -10.51 -15.63 13.64
N HIS A 197 -9.69 -15.42 14.67
CA HIS A 197 -9.18 -14.11 15.06
C HIS A 197 -8.26 -13.48 14.00
N VAL A 198 -7.62 -14.32 13.17
CA VAL A 198 -6.60 -13.91 12.19
C VAL A 198 -7.01 -14.32 10.78
N TRP A 199 -7.31 -13.33 9.93
CA TRP A 199 -7.56 -13.53 8.50
C TRP A 199 -6.37 -13.08 7.66
N VAL A 200 -5.68 -14.00 7.00
CA VAL A 200 -4.60 -13.67 6.06
C VAL A 200 -5.00 -14.04 4.64
N GLU A 201 -4.77 -13.12 3.70
CA GLU A 201 -5.04 -13.29 2.27
C GLU A 201 -3.97 -12.62 1.41
N THR A 202 -3.65 -13.21 0.26
CA THR A 202 -2.63 -12.72 -0.68
C THR A 202 -3.00 -13.08 -2.11
N THR A 203 -2.54 -12.28 -3.07
CA THR A 203 -2.53 -12.72 -4.48
C THR A 203 -1.53 -13.87 -4.70
N GLY A 204 -1.72 -14.67 -5.74
CA GLY A 204 -0.84 -15.77 -6.13
C GLY A 204 0.51 -15.35 -6.72
N LYS A 205 1.23 -14.41 -6.10
CA LYS A 205 2.61 -14.02 -6.44
C LYS A 205 3.53 -14.23 -5.23
N SER A 206 4.70 -14.82 -5.47
CA SER A 206 5.74 -15.07 -4.45
C SER A 206 5.98 -13.85 -3.57
N ARG A 207 6.28 -12.71 -4.18
CA ARG A 207 6.53 -11.45 -3.45
C ARG A 207 5.40 -10.97 -2.54
N THR A 208 4.12 -11.16 -2.88
CA THR A 208 3.02 -10.74 -1.98
C THR A 208 2.85 -11.72 -0.84
N LEU A 209 2.94 -13.02 -1.12
CA LEU A 209 2.93 -14.07 -0.09
C LEU A 209 4.09 -13.86 0.91
N GLN A 210 5.32 -13.78 0.42
CA GLN A 210 6.55 -13.60 1.21
C GLN A 210 6.52 -12.29 2.02
N SER A 211 6.02 -11.19 1.43
CA SER A 211 5.78 -9.93 2.16
C SER A 211 4.76 -10.08 3.28
N GLY A 212 3.67 -10.82 3.03
CA GLY A 212 2.63 -11.09 4.02
C GLY A 212 3.14 -11.95 5.18
N LEU A 213 3.98 -12.94 4.90
CA LEU A 213 4.59 -13.79 5.93
C LEU A 213 5.65 -13.03 6.75
N ALA A 214 6.50 -12.21 6.11
CA ALA A 214 7.44 -11.33 6.79
C ALA A 214 6.72 -10.32 7.69
N PHE A 215 5.61 -9.74 7.22
CA PHE A 215 4.76 -8.89 8.04
C PHE A 215 4.17 -9.66 9.22
N LEU A 216 3.57 -10.84 8.97
CA LEU A 216 2.87 -11.61 9.99
C LEU A 216 3.82 -12.06 11.10
N TYR A 217 5.03 -12.50 10.75
CA TYR A 217 6.04 -12.88 11.73
C TYR A 217 6.56 -11.67 12.53
N GLY A 218 6.69 -10.50 11.91
CA GLY A 218 6.97 -9.26 12.66
C GLY A 218 5.82 -8.88 13.61
N PHE A 219 4.57 -9.13 13.22
CA PHE A 219 3.37 -8.76 13.97
C PHE A 219 3.03 -9.72 15.12
N SER A 220 3.22 -11.01 14.92
CA SER A 220 3.04 -12.07 15.91
C SER A 220 4.18 -13.07 15.75
N PRO A 221 5.37 -12.81 16.33
CA PRO A 221 6.48 -13.75 16.30
C PRO A 221 6.05 -15.14 16.78
N ASP A 222 6.66 -16.17 16.17
CA ASP A 222 6.50 -17.59 16.52
C ASP A 222 5.03 -18.06 16.55
N PHE A 223 4.24 -17.58 15.60
CA PHE A 223 2.82 -17.91 15.48
C PHE A 223 2.58 -19.40 15.20
N ASP A 224 1.45 -19.92 15.68
CA ASP A 224 1.08 -21.31 15.45
C ASP A 224 0.57 -21.51 14.01
N TRP A 225 1.43 -22.11 13.17
CA TRP A 225 1.10 -22.47 11.79
C TRP A 225 -0.18 -23.31 11.65
N THR A 226 -0.49 -24.19 12.60
CA THR A 226 -1.66 -25.08 12.50
C THR A 226 -2.98 -24.32 12.57
N LYS A 227 -2.97 -23.10 13.13
CA LYS A 227 -4.12 -22.19 13.19
C LYS A 227 -4.21 -21.25 11.98
N LEU A 228 -3.15 -21.13 11.18
CA LEU A 228 -3.06 -20.15 10.12
C LEU A 228 -3.64 -20.69 8.81
N THR A 229 -4.73 -20.07 8.34
CA THR A 229 -5.23 -20.24 6.97
C THR A 229 -4.87 -19.02 6.12
N VAL A 230 -4.05 -19.22 5.09
CA VAL A 230 -3.67 -18.19 4.12
C VAL A 230 -4.47 -18.37 2.82
N ARG A 231 -5.19 -17.33 2.45
CA ARG A 231 -6.24 -17.36 1.42
C ARG A 231 -5.83 -16.72 0.11
N HIS A 232 -6.32 -17.25 -1.01
CA HIS A 232 -5.90 -16.84 -2.34
C HIS A 232 -6.86 -15.81 -2.96
N GLN A 233 -6.35 -14.61 -3.20
CA GLN A 233 -7.06 -13.55 -3.91
C GLN A 233 -6.63 -13.57 -5.38
N TRP A 234 -7.41 -14.30 -6.20
CA TRP A 234 -7.15 -14.49 -7.63
C TRP A 234 -7.18 -13.19 -8.45
N SER A 235 -7.90 -12.17 -7.96
CA SER A 235 -7.96 -10.84 -8.55
C SER A 235 -7.15 -9.84 -7.71
N THR A 236 -6.36 -9.00 -8.38
CA THR A 236 -5.65 -7.87 -7.76
C THR A 236 -6.57 -6.81 -7.16
N LEU A 237 -7.89 -6.86 -7.42
CA LEU A 237 -8.90 -5.99 -6.81
C LEU A 237 -9.57 -6.59 -5.56
N PHE A 238 -9.18 -7.81 -5.13
CA PHE A 238 -9.70 -8.47 -3.92
C PHE A 238 -11.24 -8.63 -3.92
N CYS A 239 -11.84 -8.70 -5.13
CA CYS A 239 -13.27 -8.53 -5.33
C CYS A 239 -14.13 -9.79 -5.09
N GLY A 240 -13.52 -10.96 -4.90
CA GLY A 240 -14.24 -12.20 -4.58
C GLY A 240 -15.24 -12.60 -5.66
N SER A 241 -16.52 -12.72 -5.31
CA SER A 241 -17.61 -12.97 -6.26
C SER A 241 -18.12 -11.70 -6.95
N ALA A 242 -17.89 -10.51 -6.40
CA ALA A 242 -18.37 -9.23 -6.94
C ALA A 242 -17.40 -8.61 -7.97
N CYS A 243 -16.64 -9.45 -8.69
CA CYS A 243 -15.63 -9.00 -9.64
C CYS A 243 -16.18 -8.57 -11.01
N ASP A 244 -17.39 -9.01 -11.39
CA ASP A 244 -18.05 -8.46 -12.58
C ASP A 244 -18.58 -7.04 -12.33
N CYS A 245 -18.29 -6.14 -13.27
CA CYS A 245 -18.73 -4.75 -13.27
C CYS A 245 -18.34 -4.08 -14.61
N PRO A 246 -19.21 -4.11 -15.64
CA PRO A 246 -18.90 -3.55 -16.96
C PRO A 246 -18.53 -2.06 -16.92
N ALA A 247 -19.25 -1.23 -16.14
CA ALA A 247 -18.98 0.20 -16.05
C ALA A 247 -17.58 0.55 -15.51
N ARG A 248 -17.05 -0.25 -14.57
CA ARG A 248 -15.67 -0.12 -14.06
C ARG A 248 -14.65 -0.26 -15.19
N ASN A 249 -14.83 -1.27 -16.04
CA ASN A 249 -13.90 -1.54 -17.14
C ASN A 249 -13.91 -0.38 -18.15
N ARG A 250 -15.10 0.17 -18.48
CA ARG A 250 -15.21 1.36 -19.33
C ARG A 250 -14.43 2.57 -18.77
N TYR A 251 -14.58 2.89 -17.48
CA TYR A 251 -13.82 4.01 -16.89
C TYR A 251 -12.31 3.77 -16.90
N LEU A 252 -11.85 2.51 -16.77
CA LEU A 252 -10.43 2.18 -16.90
C LEU A 252 -9.92 2.36 -18.33
N GLU A 253 -10.70 1.97 -19.35
CA GLU A 253 -10.36 2.19 -20.76
C GLU A 253 -10.32 3.67 -21.13
N GLU A 254 -11.29 4.47 -20.66
CA GLU A 254 -11.32 5.92 -20.87
C GLU A 254 -10.09 6.60 -20.24
N GLU A 255 -9.73 6.20 -19.02
CA GLU A 255 -8.54 6.66 -18.30
C GLU A 255 -7.22 6.22 -18.98
N GLN A 256 -7.14 4.99 -19.48
CA GLN A 256 -5.98 4.52 -20.28
C GLN A 256 -5.83 5.34 -21.57
N ARG A 257 -6.93 5.72 -22.23
CA ARG A 257 -6.91 6.60 -23.40
C ARG A 257 -6.47 8.03 -23.03
N ARG A 258 -6.82 8.55 -21.84
CA ARG A 258 -6.29 9.82 -21.31
C ARG A 258 -4.78 9.73 -21.08
N GLN A 259 -4.32 8.75 -20.29
CA GLN A 259 -2.90 8.53 -19.98
C GLN A 259 -2.05 8.40 -21.25
N TYR A 260 -2.51 7.64 -22.25
CA TYR A 260 -1.83 7.51 -23.53
C TYR A 260 -1.70 8.86 -24.25
N ARG A 261 -2.80 9.63 -24.36
CA ARG A 261 -2.80 10.96 -25.01
C ARG A 261 -1.84 11.93 -24.34
N LEU A 262 -1.85 12.01 -23.00
CA LEU A 262 -0.92 12.86 -22.26
C LEU A 262 0.53 12.44 -22.54
N ARG A 263 0.84 11.15 -22.41
CA ARG A 263 2.18 10.62 -22.63
C ARG A 263 2.73 10.86 -24.05
N VAL A 264 1.90 10.82 -25.09
CA VAL A 264 2.37 11.10 -26.47
C VAL A 264 2.41 12.60 -26.81
N SER A 265 1.82 13.46 -26.00
CA SER A 265 1.95 14.93 -26.14
C SER A 265 3.24 15.50 -25.55
N ASP A 266 3.93 14.72 -24.72
CA ASP A 266 5.15 15.12 -24.02
C ASP A 266 6.39 15.01 -24.93
N THR A 267 6.72 16.13 -25.58
CA THR A 267 7.86 16.21 -26.51
C THR A 267 9.23 16.08 -25.81
N GLU A 268 9.31 16.35 -24.51
CA GLU A 268 10.55 16.19 -23.73
C GLU A 268 10.79 14.70 -23.46
N LEU A 269 9.76 14.00 -22.94
CA LEU A 269 9.80 12.55 -22.78
C LEU A 269 10.11 11.84 -24.10
N GLU A 270 9.53 12.29 -25.21
CA GLU A 270 9.79 11.68 -26.52
C GLU A 270 11.25 11.82 -26.96
N ARG A 271 11.82 13.03 -26.88
CA ARG A 271 13.26 13.27 -27.13
C ARG A 271 14.13 12.43 -26.21
N THR A 272 13.78 12.38 -24.93
CA THR A 272 14.46 11.60 -23.91
C THR A 272 14.45 10.11 -24.24
N TYR A 273 13.31 9.49 -24.60
CA TYR A 273 13.27 8.09 -25.02
C TYR A 273 14.08 7.83 -26.30
N VAL A 274 14.11 8.76 -27.26
CA VAL A 274 14.93 8.65 -28.48
C VAL A 274 16.41 8.65 -28.14
N ASP A 275 16.86 9.57 -27.28
CA ASP A 275 18.25 9.64 -26.84
C ASP A 275 18.65 8.41 -26.00
N MET A 276 17.79 8.00 -25.06
CA MET A 276 17.94 6.75 -24.31
C MET A 276 18.11 5.53 -25.22
N ALA A 277 17.35 5.46 -26.31
CA ALA A 277 17.41 4.37 -27.27
C ALA A 277 18.70 4.42 -28.10
N ARG A 278 19.12 5.61 -28.54
CA ARG A 278 20.42 5.85 -29.20
C ARG A 278 21.57 5.38 -28.33
N THR A 279 21.61 5.78 -27.05
CA THR A 279 22.70 5.43 -26.13
C THR A 279 22.83 3.92 -25.91
N LEU A 280 21.73 3.16 -25.92
CA LEU A 280 21.73 1.70 -25.82
C LEU A 280 21.87 0.96 -27.18
N GLY A 281 21.91 1.68 -28.30
CA GLY A 281 21.88 1.09 -29.64
C GLY A 281 20.58 0.31 -29.92
N LEU A 282 19.44 0.83 -29.48
CA LEU A 282 18.11 0.23 -29.60
C LEU A 282 17.18 1.08 -30.48
N LEU A 283 16.11 0.47 -31.00
CA LEU A 283 14.99 1.23 -31.56
C LEU A 283 14.13 1.80 -30.43
N THR A 284 13.68 3.05 -30.54
CA THR A 284 12.84 3.70 -29.52
C THR A 284 11.56 2.92 -29.19
N ARG A 285 10.99 2.21 -30.17
CA ARG A 285 9.85 1.30 -29.97
C ARG A 285 10.19 0.07 -29.11
N GLN A 286 11.39 -0.51 -29.25
CA GLN A 286 11.85 -1.62 -28.42
C GLN A 286 12.13 -1.14 -27.00
N LEU A 287 12.66 0.08 -26.87
CA LEU A 287 12.77 0.74 -25.60
C LEU A 287 11.37 0.89 -25.01
N ARG A 288 10.44 1.68 -25.58
CA ARG A 288 9.05 1.84 -25.08
C ARG A 288 8.27 0.55 -24.84
N ALA A 289 8.53 -0.55 -25.56
CA ALA A 289 7.86 -1.84 -25.31
C ALA A 289 8.40 -2.57 -24.07
N ALA A 290 9.66 -2.36 -23.71
CA ALA A 290 10.18 -2.67 -22.37
C ALA A 290 9.96 -1.50 -21.37
N ASN A 291 9.64 -0.31 -21.87
CA ASN A 291 9.37 0.99 -21.23
C ASN A 291 10.42 1.58 -20.22
N PRO A 292 11.72 1.14 -20.15
CA PRO A 292 12.59 0.42 -19.09
C PRO A 292 12.99 0.90 -17.46
N ILE A 293 11.68 1.97 -15.86
CA ILE A 293 11.50 2.71 -14.53
C ILE A 293 11.39 1.87 -13.24
N ASP A 294 10.68 0.76 -13.27
CA ASP A 294 10.76 -0.34 -12.31
C ASP A 294 12.19 -0.92 -12.10
N SER A 295 12.94 -1.25 -13.16
CA SER A 295 14.36 -1.70 -13.14
C SER A 295 15.40 -0.63 -12.74
N LEU A 296 14.94 0.58 -12.41
CA LEU A 296 15.75 1.69 -11.94
C LEU A 296 15.33 2.18 -10.60
N LEU A 297 14.03 2.20 -10.30
CA LEU A 297 13.58 2.26 -8.94
C LEU A 297 14.30 1.11 -8.21
N CYS A 298 14.29 -0.11 -8.74
CA CYS A 298 15.17 -1.19 -8.25
C CYS A 298 16.66 -0.77 -8.15
N ARG A 299 17.33 -0.32 -9.23
CA ARG A 299 18.77 0.02 -9.14
C ARG A 299 19.08 1.18 -8.17
N LEU A 300 18.29 2.24 -8.17
CA LEU A 300 18.31 3.39 -7.25
C LEU A 300 18.14 2.93 -5.80
N CYS A 301 17.13 2.10 -5.53
CA CYS A 301 16.85 1.52 -4.22
C CYS A 301 17.97 0.58 -3.74
N HIS A 302 18.74 -0.01 -4.67
CA HIS A 302 19.88 -0.90 -4.40
C HIS A 302 21.25 -0.21 -4.51
N GLY A 303 21.32 1.09 -4.82
CA GLY A 303 22.57 1.82 -5.03
C GLY A 303 23.40 1.36 -6.24
N ILE A 304 22.81 0.62 -7.17
CA ILE A 304 23.47 0.06 -8.35
C ILE A 304 23.51 1.10 -9.46
N SER A 305 24.68 1.33 -10.05
CA SER A 305 24.80 2.20 -11.23
C SER A 305 23.91 1.69 -12.37
N PHE A 306 23.20 2.63 -12.99
CA PHE A 306 22.25 2.29 -14.05
C PHE A 306 22.97 1.94 -15.38
N PRO A 307 22.29 1.37 -16.39
CA PRO A 307 22.98 0.71 -17.50
C PRO A 307 23.86 1.62 -18.35
N CYS A 308 25.01 1.07 -18.76
CA CYS A 308 25.84 1.61 -19.83
C CYS A 308 26.20 0.47 -20.80
N VAL A 309 26.46 0.81 -22.07
CA VAL A 309 26.98 -0.14 -23.09
C VAL A 309 28.33 0.35 -23.64
N PRO A 310 29.18 -0.53 -24.19
CA PRO A 310 30.38 -0.10 -24.92
C PRO A 310 30.02 0.72 -26.16
N MET A 311 30.81 1.74 -26.46
CA MET A 311 30.65 2.62 -27.63
C MET A 311 31.98 2.70 -28.39
N GLY A 312 32.02 2.07 -29.56
CA GLY A 312 33.23 1.96 -30.37
C GLY A 312 34.29 1.03 -29.75
N GLU A 313 35.42 0.89 -30.45
CA GLU A 313 36.53 0.01 -30.03
C GLU A 313 37.42 0.66 -28.95
N GLY A 314 37.35 1.99 -28.80
CA GLY A 314 38.14 2.76 -27.82
C GLY A 314 37.71 2.64 -26.36
N GLY A 315 36.83 1.69 -26.01
CA GLY A 315 36.47 1.36 -24.62
C GLY A 315 35.59 2.38 -23.87
N THR A 316 35.25 3.52 -24.50
CA THR A 316 34.28 4.48 -23.96
C THR A 316 32.93 3.81 -23.70
N LYS A 317 32.31 4.15 -22.56
CA LYS A 317 31.01 3.58 -22.16
C LYS A 317 29.94 4.62 -22.39
N ALA A 318 28.99 4.30 -23.24
CA ALA A 318 27.74 5.04 -23.38
C ALA A 318 26.89 4.81 -22.14
N CYS A 319 27.20 5.58 -21.11
CA CYS A 319 26.30 5.80 -19.99
C CYS A 319 25.23 6.81 -20.44
N LEU A 320 24.02 6.32 -20.25
CA LEU A 320 22.69 6.91 -20.41
C LEU A 320 22.55 7.89 -19.16
N THR A 321 21.52 8.73 -18.90
CA THR A 321 21.64 9.86 -17.89
C THR A 321 20.58 9.94 -16.76
N MET A 322 20.90 10.43 -15.54
CA MET A 322 19.89 10.66 -14.46
C MET A 322 18.90 11.76 -14.83
N ALA A 323 19.30 12.73 -15.64
CA ALA A 323 18.36 13.70 -16.19
C ALA A 323 17.23 12.99 -16.96
N GLN A 324 17.56 11.98 -17.78
CA GLN A 324 16.54 11.16 -18.45
C GLN A 324 15.63 10.38 -17.46
N PHE A 325 16.10 10.03 -16.26
CA PHE A 325 15.25 9.50 -15.18
C PHE A 325 14.24 10.53 -14.70
N ALA A 326 14.74 11.73 -14.39
CA ALA A 326 13.96 12.84 -13.86
C ALA A 326 12.82 13.20 -14.82
N VAL A 327 13.08 13.24 -16.13
CA VAL A 327 12.05 13.50 -17.16
C VAL A 327 10.91 12.46 -17.12
N ILE A 328 11.21 11.16 -16.96
CA ILE A 328 10.19 10.12 -16.86
C ILE A 328 9.45 10.21 -15.52
N ARG A 329 10.17 10.46 -14.41
CA ARG A 329 9.57 10.62 -13.08
C ARG A 329 8.66 11.85 -12.99
N ARG A 330 9.06 12.98 -13.60
CA ARG A 330 8.24 14.19 -13.82
C ARG A 330 6.97 13.84 -14.59
N GLN A 331 7.06 13.17 -15.75
CA GLN A 331 5.86 12.79 -16.51
C GLN A 331 4.90 11.89 -15.72
N GLN A 332 5.42 11.03 -14.83
CA GLN A 332 4.57 10.26 -13.92
C GLN A 332 3.84 11.14 -12.90
N LEU A 333 4.47 12.19 -12.37
CA LEU A 333 3.84 13.16 -11.46
C LEU A 333 2.79 14.01 -12.20
N ASP A 334 3.11 14.49 -13.40
CA ASP A 334 2.18 15.22 -14.27
C ASP A 334 0.93 14.38 -14.59
N ASP A 335 1.13 13.08 -14.85
CA ASP A 335 0.05 12.13 -15.08
C ASP A 335 -0.82 11.91 -13.83
N GLU A 336 -0.26 11.95 -12.62
CA GLU A 336 -1.07 11.91 -11.39
C GLU A 336 -1.89 13.20 -11.17
N VAL A 337 -1.34 14.36 -11.56
CA VAL A 337 -2.04 15.65 -11.50
C VAL A 337 -3.20 15.69 -12.50
N ASP A 338 -2.98 15.28 -13.75
CA ASP A 338 -4.04 15.24 -14.77
C ASP A 338 -5.09 14.17 -14.46
N ARG A 339 -4.68 12.98 -14.00
CA ARG A 339 -5.58 11.91 -13.53
C ARG A 339 -6.54 12.39 -12.44
N ARG A 340 -6.04 13.14 -11.44
CA ARG A 340 -6.87 13.81 -10.42
C ARG A 340 -7.86 14.80 -11.06
N ARG A 341 -7.35 15.71 -11.89
CA ARG A 341 -8.14 16.76 -12.56
C ARG A 341 -9.30 16.20 -13.40
N VAL A 342 -9.07 15.07 -14.07
CA VAL A 342 -10.04 14.44 -14.99
C VAL A 342 -11.00 13.48 -14.27
N GLY A 343 -10.59 12.87 -13.16
CA GLY A 343 -11.47 12.09 -12.27
C GLY A 343 -12.02 10.77 -12.84
N LEU A 344 -11.60 10.35 -14.03
CA LEU A 344 -11.98 9.05 -14.62
C LEU A 344 -11.46 7.88 -13.76
N TYR A 345 -10.20 7.95 -13.33
CA TYR A 345 -9.63 6.97 -12.40
C TYR A 345 -10.40 6.89 -11.07
N HIS A 346 -10.94 8.00 -10.56
CA HIS A 346 -11.74 8.00 -9.34
C HIS A 346 -13.05 7.22 -9.49
N LYS A 347 -13.73 7.39 -10.64
CA LYS A 347 -14.94 6.63 -11.02
C LYS A 347 -14.65 5.14 -11.22
N TYR A 348 -13.48 4.80 -11.79
CA TYR A 348 -12.97 3.43 -11.80
C TYR A 348 -12.74 2.90 -10.38
N ALA A 349 -12.05 3.66 -9.54
CA ALA A 349 -11.55 3.24 -8.23
C ALA A 349 -12.68 2.86 -7.26
N ILE A 350 -13.75 3.66 -7.18
CA ILE A 350 -14.91 3.35 -6.32
C ILE A 350 -15.56 2.01 -6.69
N LEU A 351 -15.66 1.68 -7.99
CA LEU A 351 -16.22 0.41 -8.45
C LEU A 351 -15.23 -0.74 -8.33
N ALA A 352 -13.93 -0.48 -8.54
CA ALA A 352 -12.87 -1.46 -8.35
C ALA A 352 -12.77 -1.93 -6.89
N MET A 353 -12.92 -1.01 -5.92
CA MET A 353 -12.62 -1.28 -4.51
C MET A 353 -13.85 -1.41 -3.60
N TYR A 354 -15.08 -1.09 -4.04
CA TYR A 354 -16.30 -1.37 -3.27
C TYR A 354 -16.34 -2.81 -2.71
N PRO A 355 -16.04 -3.87 -3.47
CA PRO A 355 -16.06 -5.24 -2.94
C PRO A 355 -15.13 -5.46 -1.73
N TYR A 356 -13.95 -4.81 -1.70
CA TYR A 356 -13.02 -4.87 -0.58
C TYR A 356 -13.49 -4.02 0.61
N LEU A 357 -13.96 -2.79 0.33
CA LEU A 357 -14.47 -1.86 1.34
C LEU A 357 -15.73 -2.43 2.02
N ASN A 358 -16.64 -3.06 1.28
CA ASN A 358 -17.84 -3.73 1.80
C ASN A 358 -17.50 -4.95 2.67
N ARG A 359 -16.50 -5.75 2.25
CA ARG A 359 -15.97 -6.85 3.07
C ARG A 359 -15.37 -6.34 4.39
N THR A 360 -14.67 -5.20 4.34
CA THR A 360 -14.05 -4.54 5.51
C THR A 360 -15.12 -3.97 6.45
N ALA A 361 -16.10 -3.23 5.93
CA ALA A 361 -17.26 -2.73 6.66
C ALA A 361 -18.04 -3.87 7.34
N THR A 362 -18.29 -4.97 6.62
CA THR A 362 -18.97 -6.15 7.16
C THR A 362 -18.20 -6.80 8.30
N LYS A 363 -16.86 -6.93 8.19
CA LYS A 363 -16.00 -7.42 9.29
C LYS A 363 -16.07 -6.51 10.52
N MET A 364 -15.96 -5.19 10.31
CA MET A 364 -16.12 -4.22 11.40
C MET A 364 -17.48 -4.33 12.08
N GLU A 365 -18.57 -4.45 11.33
CA GLU A 365 -19.91 -4.62 11.90
C GLU A 365 -20.08 -5.90 12.70
N ARG A 366 -19.46 -7.02 12.30
CA ARG A 366 -19.50 -8.25 13.12
C ARG A 366 -18.79 -8.06 14.45
N VAL A 367 -17.55 -7.56 14.42
CA VAL A 367 -16.78 -7.29 15.65
C VAL A 367 -17.47 -6.25 16.55
N ALA A 368 -18.08 -5.23 15.96
CA ALA A 368 -18.89 -4.24 16.67
C ALA A 368 -20.08 -4.88 17.40
N ARG A 369 -20.84 -5.73 16.70
CA ARG A 369 -22.00 -6.44 17.26
C ARG A 369 -21.60 -7.38 18.38
N ASP A 370 -20.54 -8.17 18.21
CA ASP A 370 -20.00 -9.05 19.26
C ASP A 370 -19.43 -8.30 20.48
N ASN A 371 -19.26 -6.96 20.40
CA ASN A 371 -18.92 -6.09 21.53
C ASN A 371 -20.11 -5.23 22.03
N GLU A 372 -21.35 -5.54 21.64
CA GLU A 372 -22.57 -4.91 22.19
C GLU A 372 -22.82 -5.36 23.64
N ALA A 373 -23.25 -4.44 24.51
CA ALA A 373 -23.54 -4.78 25.91
C ALA A 373 -24.70 -5.80 26.04
N GLY A 374 -24.44 -6.90 26.75
CA GLY A 374 -25.42 -7.97 26.99
C GLY A 374 -25.44 -9.08 25.93
N ARG A 375 -24.66 -8.96 24.85
CA ARG A 375 -24.48 -10.02 23.85
C ARG A 375 -23.45 -11.03 24.34
N GLN A 376 -23.69 -12.32 24.08
CA GLN A 376 -22.66 -13.36 24.26
C GLN A 376 -21.70 -13.35 23.06
N PRO A 377 -20.36 -13.42 23.27
CA PRO A 377 -19.40 -13.57 22.19
C PRO A 377 -19.66 -14.84 21.38
N ARG A 378 -19.44 -14.78 20.07
CA ARG A 378 -19.62 -15.93 19.18
C ARG A 378 -18.61 -17.03 19.48
N ALA A 379 -19.06 -18.28 19.46
CA ALA A 379 -18.18 -19.44 19.54
C ALA A 379 -17.06 -19.37 18.47
N GLY A 380 -15.80 -19.46 18.91
CA GLY A 380 -14.61 -19.31 18.06
C GLY A 380 -14.13 -17.87 17.83
N GLY A 381 -14.85 -16.85 18.31
CA GLY A 381 -14.51 -15.43 18.15
C GLY A 381 -14.72 -14.88 16.73
N GLU A 382 -14.58 -13.57 16.55
CA GLU A 382 -14.68 -12.85 15.25
C GLU A 382 -13.30 -12.35 14.77
N GLU A 383 -13.21 -11.86 13.52
CA GLU A 383 -11.94 -11.57 12.85
C GLU A 383 -11.30 -10.23 13.29
N VAL A 384 -10.76 -10.21 14.51
CA VAL A 384 -10.11 -9.04 15.13
C VAL A 384 -8.87 -8.54 14.38
N PHE A 385 -8.16 -9.39 13.64
CA PHE A 385 -7.04 -9.01 12.79
C PHE A 385 -7.19 -9.51 11.35
N THR A 386 -6.94 -8.65 10.37
CA THR A 386 -6.89 -9.00 8.94
C THR A 386 -5.62 -8.46 8.29
N LEU A 387 -4.98 -9.28 7.46
CA LEU A 387 -3.86 -8.91 6.60
C LEU A 387 -4.15 -9.28 5.14
N SER A 388 -4.18 -8.27 4.26
CA SER A 388 -4.38 -8.40 2.82
C SER A 388 -3.09 -7.99 2.07
N SER A 389 -2.33 -8.95 1.53
CA SER A 389 -1.05 -8.68 0.87
C SER A 389 -1.18 -8.54 -0.66
N ALA A 390 -0.87 -7.35 -1.16
CA ALA A 390 -1.37 -6.80 -2.41
C ALA A 390 -0.29 -6.00 -3.20
N HIS A 391 -0.73 -5.24 -4.21
CA HIS A 391 0.14 -4.49 -5.12
C HIS A 391 -0.15 -2.99 -5.07
N ASP A 392 0.71 -2.20 -5.71
CA ASP A 392 0.44 -0.80 -6.08
C ASP A 392 -0.90 -0.66 -6.80
N VAL A 393 -1.16 -1.49 -7.82
CA VAL A 393 -2.44 -1.55 -8.55
C VAL A 393 -3.66 -1.94 -7.71
N THR A 394 -3.47 -2.34 -6.44
CA THR A 394 -4.56 -2.51 -5.46
C THR A 394 -4.68 -1.30 -4.53
N MET A 395 -3.54 -0.72 -4.10
CA MET A 395 -3.52 0.38 -3.14
C MET A 395 -3.85 1.74 -3.75
N ILE A 396 -3.44 2.02 -4.99
CA ILE A 396 -3.78 3.28 -5.69
C ILE A 396 -5.32 3.44 -5.84
N PRO A 397 -6.09 2.45 -6.32
CA PRO A 397 -7.53 2.58 -6.35
C PRO A 397 -8.17 2.50 -4.96
N LEU A 398 -7.52 1.90 -3.95
CA LEU A 398 -8.03 1.96 -2.57
C LEU A 398 -7.95 3.39 -2.02
N LEU A 399 -6.81 4.07 -2.18
CA LEU A 399 -6.61 5.46 -1.76
C LEU A 399 -7.55 6.39 -2.52
N SER A 400 -7.63 6.28 -3.85
CA SER A 400 -8.57 7.07 -4.65
C SER A 400 -10.03 6.81 -4.25
N ALA A 401 -10.46 5.56 -4.06
CA ALA A 401 -11.82 5.24 -3.62
C ALA A 401 -12.15 5.81 -2.22
N LEU A 402 -11.17 6.03 -1.36
CA LEU A 402 -11.34 6.68 -0.06
C LEU A 402 -11.39 8.23 -0.15
N GLY A 403 -11.11 8.82 -1.32
CA GLY A 403 -10.95 10.26 -1.53
C GLY A 403 -9.54 10.79 -1.26
N LEU A 404 -8.56 9.91 -1.03
CA LEU A 404 -7.19 10.26 -0.64
C LEU A 404 -6.29 10.44 -1.88
N GLU A 405 -6.73 11.22 -2.86
CA GLU A 405 -6.09 11.29 -4.19
C GLU A 405 -4.77 12.08 -4.21
N GLU A 406 -4.56 12.92 -3.19
CA GLU A 406 -3.30 13.64 -2.92
C GLU A 406 -2.29 12.80 -2.10
N ALA A 407 -2.66 11.59 -1.67
CA ALA A 407 -1.74 10.71 -0.96
C ALA A 407 -0.61 10.25 -1.90
N ARG A 408 0.65 10.40 -1.46
CA ARG A 408 1.84 9.99 -2.23
C ARG A 408 1.73 8.53 -2.68
N PHE A 409 2.24 8.23 -3.88
CA PHE A 409 2.21 6.91 -4.50
C PHE A 409 2.63 5.79 -3.51
N PRO A 410 1.97 4.61 -3.50
CA PRO A 410 2.34 3.46 -2.66
C PRO A 410 3.80 3.00 -2.81
N ARG A 411 4.68 3.52 -1.96
CA ARG A 411 6.08 3.09 -1.77
C ARG A 411 6.18 1.58 -1.51
N PHE A 412 7.36 0.99 -1.71
CA PHE A 412 7.56 -0.42 -1.37
C PHE A 412 7.20 -0.66 0.10
N ALA A 413 6.50 -1.75 0.38
CA ALA A 413 5.96 -2.05 1.72
C ALA A 413 5.06 -0.94 2.33
N ALA A 414 4.42 -0.11 1.50
CA ALA A 414 3.35 0.77 1.97
C ALA A 414 2.19 -0.02 2.62
N ARG A 415 1.49 0.61 3.58
CA ARG A 415 0.34 0.01 4.26
C ARG A 415 -0.83 0.99 4.41
N VAL A 416 -2.05 0.49 4.19
CA VAL A 416 -3.30 1.14 4.61
C VAL A 416 -3.87 0.31 5.76
N VAL A 417 -4.30 0.99 6.82
CA VAL A 417 -4.82 0.36 8.03
C VAL A 417 -6.20 0.95 8.33
N PHE A 418 -7.20 0.09 8.50
CA PHE A 418 -8.49 0.46 9.09
C PHE A 418 -8.53 -0.08 10.53
N GLU A 419 -8.90 0.76 11.49
CA GLU A 419 -9.05 0.39 12.90
C GLU A 419 -10.49 0.64 13.37
N LEU A 420 -11.05 -0.30 14.13
CA LEU A 420 -12.33 -0.16 14.81
C LEU A 420 -12.12 0.11 16.30
N TRP A 421 -12.66 1.22 16.80
CA TRP A 421 -12.55 1.66 18.20
C TRP A 421 -13.91 1.74 18.87
N LYS A 422 -13.95 1.55 20.20
CA LYS A 422 -15.11 1.84 21.05
C LYS A 422 -14.74 2.80 22.18
N SER A 423 -15.54 3.84 22.42
CA SER A 423 -15.34 4.74 23.56
C SER A 423 -15.63 4.04 24.90
N PRO A 424 -15.21 4.63 26.04
CA PRO A 424 -15.80 4.28 27.33
C PRO A 424 -17.32 4.47 27.31
N LYS A 425 -18.02 3.77 28.22
CA LYS A 425 -19.46 3.92 28.45
C LYS A 425 -19.73 5.23 29.18
N VAL A 426 -20.76 5.97 28.78
CA VAL A 426 -21.10 7.25 29.43
C VAL A 426 -22.25 7.04 30.42
N ILE A 427 -21.94 7.20 31.70
CA ILE A 427 -22.96 7.31 32.76
C ILE A 427 -23.52 8.74 32.71
N GLN A 428 -24.71 8.90 32.12
CA GLN A 428 -25.43 10.17 32.21
C GLN A 428 -26.00 10.33 33.62
N GLY A 429 -25.37 11.19 34.42
CA GLY A 429 -25.69 11.32 35.84
C GLY A 429 -24.91 12.41 36.58
N GLN A 430 -24.71 13.60 35.99
CA GLN A 430 -24.37 14.78 36.80
C GLN A 430 -25.63 15.38 37.46
N PRO A 431 -25.56 15.80 38.73
CA PRO A 431 -26.73 16.23 39.48
C PRO A 431 -27.18 17.64 39.06
N LYS A 432 -28.16 17.72 38.15
CA LYS A 432 -29.02 18.91 38.06
C LYS A 432 -29.71 19.09 39.41
N LYS A 433 -29.38 20.17 40.14
CA LYS A 433 -30.05 20.51 41.41
C LYS A 433 -31.55 20.65 41.16
N ARG A 434 -32.35 19.82 41.87
CA ARG A 434 -33.83 19.72 41.83
C ARG A 434 -34.41 19.17 40.51
N ALA A 435 -34.61 17.86 40.47
CA ALA A 435 -35.66 17.19 39.69
C ALA A 435 -36.16 15.94 40.44
N SER A 436 -37.33 15.42 40.04
CA SER A 436 -38.14 14.39 40.71
C SER A 436 -37.46 13.03 40.92
N LYS A 437 -37.91 12.30 41.96
CA LYS A 437 -37.69 10.85 42.08
C LYS A 437 -38.29 10.14 40.86
N GLY A 438 -37.51 9.29 40.17
CA GLY A 438 -38.06 8.32 39.21
C GLY A 438 -37.18 7.99 38.01
N GLU A 439 -36.28 8.88 37.58
CA GLU A 439 -35.55 8.71 36.32
C GLU A 439 -34.34 7.76 36.47
N LYS A 440 -34.47 6.53 35.95
CA LYS A 440 -33.37 5.56 35.88
C LYS A 440 -32.28 6.06 34.94
N SER A 441 -31.06 6.20 35.43
CA SER A 441 -29.89 6.61 34.64
C SER A 441 -29.59 5.61 33.50
N LYS A 442 -29.96 5.99 32.27
CA LYS A 442 -29.64 5.20 31.08
C LYS A 442 -28.14 5.33 30.76
N VAL A 443 -27.36 4.34 31.19
CA VAL A 443 -25.96 4.20 30.75
C VAL A 443 -25.95 4.02 29.23
N LYS A 444 -25.34 4.95 28.51
CA LYS A 444 -25.14 4.81 27.06
C LYS A 444 -23.94 3.90 26.83
N ASP A 445 -24.13 2.82 26.06
CA ASP A 445 -23.00 1.97 25.66
C ASP A 445 -22.00 2.78 24.81
N GLY A 446 -20.73 2.35 24.81
CA GLY A 446 -19.65 3.07 24.15
C GLY A 446 -19.90 3.23 22.65
N GLU A 447 -19.68 4.44 22.13
CA GLU A 447 -19.86 4.76 20.72
C GLU A 447 -18.73 4.14 19.89
N LEU A 448 -19.03 3.79 18.63
CA LEU A 448 -18.12 3.09 17.72
C LEU A 448 -17.51 4.07 16.70
N PHE A 449 -16.19 3.99 16.56
CA PHE A 449 -15.39 4.88 15.73
C PHE A 449 -14.49 4.08 14.79
N ILE A 450 -14.15 4.70 13.67
CA ILE A 450 -13.17 4.23 12.69
C ILE A 450 -11.98 5.20 12.65
N ARG A 451 -10.79 4.64 12.46
CA ARG A 451 -9.64 5.36 11.91
C ARG A 451 -9.17 4.69 10.63
N VAL A 452 -8.70 5.50 9.68
CA VAL A 452 -7.94 5.07 8.50
C VAL A 452 -6.55 5.68 8.59
N LEU A 453 -5.50 4.84 8.51
CA LEU A 453 -4.13 5.29 8.41
C LEU A 453 -3.51 4.89 7.07
N TYR A 454 -2.58 5.70 6.60
CA TYR A 454 -1.73 5.38 5.47
C TYR A 454 -0.28 5.64 5.85
N ASN A 455 0.56 4.59 5.80
CA ASN A 455 2.00 4.68 6.10
C ASN A 455 2.32 5.36 7.45
N GLY A 456 1.52 5.07 8.49
CA GLY A 456 1.68 5.62 9.84
C GLY A 456 0.86 6.87 10.13
N GLU A 457 0.45 7.65 9.13
CA GLU A 457 -0.28 8.90 9.33
C GLU A 457 -1.81 8.71 9.34
N ASP A 458 -2.49 9.42 10.24
CA ASP A 458 -3.96 9.39 10.40
C ASP A 458 -4.64 10.22 9.31
N VAL A 459 -5.06 9.54 8.25
CA VAL A 459 -5.71 10.15 7.07
C VAL A 459 -7.23 10.20 7.18
N THR A 460 -7.82 9.83 8.33
CA THR A 460 -9.28 9.64 8.47
C THR A 460 -10.08 10.88 8.11
N PHE A 461 -9.62 12.06 8.52
CA PHE A 461 -10.31 13.33 8.24
C PHE A 461 -10.01 13.91 6.86
N HIS A 462 -9.20 13.21 6.04
CA HIS A 462 -9.04 13.51 4.62
C HIS A 462 -9.92 12.62 3.73
N THR A 463 -10.53 11.55 4.28
CA THR A 463 -11.41 10.68 3.48
C THR A 463 -12.73 11.37 3.12
N THR A 464 -13.32 10.98 1.99
CA THR A 464 -14.63 11.48 1.52
C THR A 464 -15.73 11.35 2.58
N PHE A 465 -15.67 10.31 3.43
CA PHE A 465 -16.69 10.04 4.44
C PHE A 465 -16.49 10.76 5.79
N CYS A 466 -15.34 11.38 6.05
CA CYS A 466 -15.11 12.09 7.32
C CYS A 466 -14.53 13.50 7.23
N ARG A 467 -14.14 13.98 6.04
CA ARG A 467 -13.68 15.36 5.82
C ARG A 467 -14.68 16.45 6.23
N SER A 468 -15.97 16.14 6.26
CA SER A 468 -17.05 17.04 6.70
C SER A 468 -17.49 16.84 8.16
N HIS A 469 -16.74 16.08 8.96
CA HIS A 469 -17.08 15.84 10.36
C HIS A 469 -16.28 16.75 11.31
N ASP A 470 -16.97 17.56 12.12
CA ASP A 470 -16.40 18.40 13.18
C ASP A 470 -15.45 17.60 14.10
N ARG A 471 -14.14 17.73 13.90
CA ARG A 471 -13.12 17.09 14.75
C ARG A 471 -13.02 17.80 16.10
N ARG A 472 -13.92 17.47 17.03
CA ARG A 472 -13.95 18.02 18.40
C ARG A 472 -12.83 17.39 19.23
N ALA A 473 -12.17 18.19 20.07
CA ALA A 473 -11.09 17.71 20.94
C ALA A 473 -11.53 16.55 21.89
N SER A 474 -12.82 16.51 22.25
CA SER A 474 -13.43 15.45 23.06
C SER A 474 -13.82 14.17 22.29
N GLN A 475 -13.86 14.21 20.96
CA GLN A 475 -14.15 13.07 20.08
C GLN A 475 -13.25 13.13 18.83
N PRO A 476 -11.94 12.82 18.96
CA PRO A 476 -10.97 13.06 17.89
C PRO A 476 -10.90 11.94 16.83
N LEU A 477 -11.84 10.98 16.83
CA LEU A 477 -11.94 9.85 15.89
C LEU A 477 -13.25 9.96 15.09
N CYS A 478 -13.30 9.34 13.90
CA CYS A 478 -14.47 9.39 13.03
C CYS A 478 -15.56 8.39 13.46
N PRO A 479 -16.86 8.75 13.55
CA PRO A 479 -17.93 7.80 13.84
C PRO A 479 -18.04 6.69 12.77
N LEU A 480 -18.08 5.42 13.19
CA LEU A 480 -18.12 4.26 12.28
C LEU A 480 -19.27 4.34 11.26
N LYS A 481 -20.43 4.87 11.68
CA LYS A 481 -21.61 5.06 10.85
C LYS A 481 -21.33 5.82 9.53
N ASN A 482 -20.35 6.72 9.52
CA ASN A 482 -19.98 7.50 8.34
C ASN A 482 -19.40 6.59 7.25
N PHE A 483 -18.45 5.73 7.63
CA PHE A 483 -17.86 4.72 6.73
C PHE A 483 -18.92 3.72 6.24
N LEU A 484 -19.82 3.27 7.13
CA LEU A 484 -20.90 2.35 6.74
C LEU A 484 -21.90 2.99 5.75
N SER A 485 -22.26 4.27 5.93
CA SER A 485 -23.10 5.00 4.98
C SER A 485 -22.41 5.16 3.62
N PHE A 486 -21.13 5.55 3.65
CA PHE A 486 -20.30 5.73 2.47
C PHE A 486 -20.21 4.46 1.62
N VAL A 487 -19.81 3.34 2.22
CA VAL A 487 -19.61 2.07 1.53
C VAL A 487 -20.92 1.48 1.01
N ARG A 488 -22.05 1.70 1.69
CA ARG A 488 -23.35 1.15 1.28
C ARG A 488 -24.05 1.96 0.17
N ARG A 489 -23.82 3.28 0.12
CA ARG A 489 -24.57 4.20 -0.75
C ARG A 489 -23.73 5.36 -1.25
N ASP A 490 -23.16 6.16 -0.35
CA ASP A 490 -22.75 7.53 -0.71
C ASP A 490 -21.58 7.55 -1.71
N MET A 491 -20.75 6.50 -1.75
CA MET A 491 -19.66 6.36 -2.73
C MET A 491 -20.13 6.25 -4.18
N PHE A 492 -21.38 5.82 -4.44
CA PHE A 492 -21.91 5.65 -5.80
C PHE A 492 -22.46 6.95 -6.41
N SER A 493 -22.62 8.01 -5.61
CA SER A 493 -23.08 9.32 -6.07
C SER A 493 -22.22 9.91 -7.20
N LEU A 494 -20.91 9.66 -7.17
CA LEU A 494 -19.91 10.07 -8.17
C LEU A 494 -20.13 9.49 -9.59
N VAL A 495 -20.96 8.44 -9.69
CA VAL A 495 -21.40 7.80 -10.95
C VAL A 495 -22.93 7.83 -11.09
N ASN A 496 -23.59 8.77 -10.40
CA ASN A 496 -25.04 9.01 -10.44
C ASN A 496 -25.91 7.79 -10.11
N ALA A 497 -25.42 6.90 -9.24
CA ALA A 497 -26.08 5.67 -8.84
C ALA A 497 -26.27 5.57 -7.33
N THR A 498 -27.20 4.71 -6.90
CA THR A 498 -27.58 4.49 -5.50
C THR A 498 -26.99 3.21 -4.89
N SER A 499 -26.52 2.27 -5.73
CA SER A 499 -25.99 0.97 -5.34
C SER A 499 -24.94 0.47 -6.32
N TYR A 500 -24.11 -0.49 -5.91
CA TYR A 500 -23.10 -1.12 -6.79
C TYR A 500 -23.73 -1.80 -8.02
N GLN A 501 -24.87 -2.47 -7.85
CA GLN A 501 -25.56 -3.15 -8.95
C GLN A 501 -26.04 -2.16 -10.01
N GLU A 502 -26.60 -1.03 -9.58
CA GLU A 502 -26.95 0.06 -10.50
C GLU A 502 -25.68 0.64 -11.15
N ALA A 503 -24.66 0.98 -10.35
CA ALA A 503 -23.44 1.62 -10.82
C ALA A 503 -22.63 0.78 -11.83
N CYS A 504 -22.71 -0.55 -11.75
CA CYS A 504 -22.02 -1.47 -12.65
C CYS A 504 -22.79 -1.80 -13.94
N PHE A 505 -24.12 -1.87 -13.88
CA PHE A 505 -24.96 -2.46 -14.94
C PHE A 505 -26.04 -1.52 -15.52
N ARG A 506 -26.19 -0.30 -15.00
CA ARG A 506 -27.09 0.71 -15.58
C ARG A 506 -26.66 1.03 -17.01
N ARG A 507 -27.52 0.70 -17.98
CA ARG A 507 -27.32 1.06 -19.39
C ARG A 507 -27.29 2.59 -19.53
N PRO A 508 -26.49 3.14 -20.46
CA PRO A 508 -26.74 4.48 -20.98
C PRO A 508 -28.18 4.57 -21.47
N GLY A 509 -28.86 5.67 -21.13
CA GLY A 509 -30.13 6.09 -21.74
C GLY A 509 -29.87 7.04 -22.90
#